data_AF-A0A8J8F7T7-F1
#
_entry.id   AF-A0A8J8F7T7-F1
#
_cell.length_a   1.000
_cell.length_b   1.000
_cell.length_c   1.000
_cell.angle_alpha   90.00
_cell.angle_beta   90.00
_cell.angle_gamma   90.00
#
_symmetry.space_group_name_H-M   'P 1'
#
loop_
_entity.id
_entity.type
_entity.pdbx_description
1 polymer ?
#
loop_
_entity_poly.entity_id
_entity_poly.type
_entity_poly.pdbx_seq_one_letter_code
_entity_poly.pdbx_strand_id
1 'polypeptide(L)' 'MDKGYLVDTNILIYYFADVIPLTNEIADLTIDIRRRCKIKLPDAVIAATALHEDLILVTRNEDDFKDVEGLKIYNPFK' A
#
# COMPACT_ATOMS: atom_id res chain seq x y z
N MET A 1 -15.39 13.94 5.82
CA MET A 1 -14.66 12.66 5.80
C MET A 1 -13.49 12.88 4.88
N ASP A 2 -12.37 13.30 5.45
CA ASP A 2 -11.16 13.62 4.68
C ASP A 2 -10.59 12.32 4.11
N LYS A 3 -10.35 12.30 2.80
CA LYS A 3 -9.77 11.13 2.13
C LYS A 3 -8.28 11.10 2.36
N GLY A 4 -7.81 10.00 2.93
CA GLY A 4 -6.42 9.69 3.09
C GLY A 4 -5.78 9.13 1.82
N TYR A 5 -4.54 9.53 1.52
CA TYR A 5 -3.79 8.97 0.38
C TYR A 5 -2.39 8.55 0.80
N LEU A 6 -1.87 7.52 0.14
CA LEU A 6 -0.54 6.99 0.33
C LEU A 6 0.28 7.06 -0.96
N VAL A 7 1.44 7.71 -0.93
CA VAL A 7 2.30 7.85 -2.11
C VAL A 7 3.41 6.82 -2.10
N ASP A 8 3.49 6.05 -3.18
CA ASP A 8 4.57 5.09 -3.45
C ASP A 8 5.92 5.81 -3.58
N THR A 9 6.72 5.80 -2.50
CA THR A 9 8.04 6.45 -2.46
C THR A 9 9.09 5.50 -1.91
N ASN A 10 9.33 4.35 -2.56
CA ASN A 10 10.57 3.54 -2.52
C ASN A 10 11.33 3.28 -1.19
N ILE A 11 10.77 3.60 -0.02
CA ILE A 11 11.16 3.26 1.38
C ILE A 11 10.39 4.12 2.42
N LEU A 12 9.70 5.20 2.03
CA LEU A 12 8.90 6.03 2.95
C LEU A 12 7.44 6.13 2.49
N ILE A 13 6.57 5.56 3.31
CA ILE A 13 5.12 5.59 3.20
C ILE A 13 4.68 6.96 3.73
N TYR A 14 4.56 7.94 2.83
CA TYR A 14 4.02 9.26 3.16
C TYR A 14 2.50 9.24 2.98
N TYR A 15 1.80 9.39 4.10
CA TYR A 15 0.46 9.98 4.09
C TYR A 15 0.62 11.48 3.83
N PHE A 16 -0.38 12.17 3.25
CA PHE A 16 -0.34 13.64 3.06
C PHE A 16 -0.15 14.44 4.37
N ALA A 17 -0.01 13.79 5.53
CA ALA A 17 0.28 14.42 6.81
C ALA A 17 1.42 13.82 7.66
N ASP A 18 1.87 12.55 7.53
CA ASP A 18 2.92 11.95 8.40
C ASP A 18 3.51 10.60 7.88
N VAL A 19 4.63 10.15 8.48
CA VAL A 19 5.25 8.81 8.25
C VAL A 19 4.50 7.73 9.02
N ILE A 20 4.11 6.65 8.33
CA ILE A 20 3.46 5.49 8.95
C ILE A 20 4.53 4.48 9.41
N PRO A 21 4.59 4.12 10.71
CA PRO A 21 5.54 3.13 11.21
C PRO A 21 5.16 1.72 10.75
N LEU A 22 6.17 0.87 10.51
CA LEU A 22 5.94 -0.55 10.28
C LEU A 22 5.63 -1.25 11.60
N THR A 23 4.35 -1.49 11.87
CA THR A 23 3.90 -2.23 13.05
C THR A 23 3.88 -3.75 12.79
N ASN A 24 3.67 -4.54 13.85
CA ASN A 24 3.54 -6.00 13.71
C ASN A 24 2.29 -6.37 12.90
N GLU A 25 1.20 -5.62 13.03
CA GLU A 25 -0.03 -5.83 12.28
C GLU A 25 0.19 -5.64 10.78
N ILE A 26 0.93 -4.59 10.39
CA ILE A 26 1.30 -4.35 8.99
C ILE A 26 2.28 -5.44 8.51
N ALA A 27 3.22 -5.89 9.34
CA ALA A 27 4.15 -6.96 9.00
C ALA A 27 3.42 -8.31 8.77
N ASP A 28 2.48 -8.66 9.64
CA ASP A 28 1.67 -9.88 9.50
C ASP A 28 0.80 -9.82 8.24
N LEU A 29 0.15 -8.68 7.99
CA LEU A 29 -0.62 -8.46 6.77
C LEU A 29 0.27 -8.53 5.51
N THR A 30 1.48 -8.00 5.58
CA THR A 30 2.48 -8.13 4.49
C THR A 30 2.78 -9.59 4.20
N ILE A 31 2.99 -10.42 5.24
CA ILE A 31 3.23 -11.86 5.09
C ILE A 31 2.04 -12.53 4.41
N ASP A 32 0.81 -12.22 4.84
CA ASP A 32 -0.40 -12.81 4.30
C ASP A 32 -0.68 -12.40 2.85
N ILE A 33 -0.36 -11.16 2.46
CA ILE A 33 -0.41 -10.73 1.07
C ILE A 33 0.62 -11.50 0.24
N ARG A 34 1.87 -11.62 0.72
CA ARG A 34 2.93 -12.35 -0.01
C ARG A 34 2.66 -13.84 -0.18
N ARG A 35 1.88 -14.45 0.73
CA ARG A 35 1.45 -15.85 0.62
C ARG A 35 0.42 -16.06 -0.48
N ARG A 36 -0.41 -15.05 -0.77
CA ARG A 36 -1.55 -15.13 -1.70
C ARG A 36 -1.23 -14.52 -3.07
N CYS A 37 -0.37 -13.51 -3.10
CA CYS A 37 -0.10 -12.68 -4.28
C CYS A 37 1.38 -12.77 -4.66
N LYS A 38 1.68 -12.80 -5.96
CA LYS A 38 3.06 -12.79 -6.46
C LYS A 38 3.58 -11.34 -6.55
N ILE A 39 3.84 -10.75 -5.40
CA ILE A 39 4.26 -9.35 -5.25
C ILE A 39 5.66 -9.26 -4.60
N LYS A 40 6.42 -8.18 -4.85
CA LYS A 40 7.73 -7.97 -4.19
C LYS A 40 7.52 -7.53 -2.74
N LEU A 41 8.56 -7.69 -1.90
CA LEU A 41 8.44 -7.39 -0.48
C LEU A 41 8.15 -5.89 -0.23
N PRO A 42 8.84 -4.94 -0.88
CA PRO A 42 8.54 -3.52 -0.69
C PRO A 42 7.10 -3.16 -1.07
N ASP A 43 6.64 -3.64 -2.24
CA ASP A 43 5.27 -3.39 -2.72
C ASP A 43 4.22 -4.03 -1.81
N ALA A 44 4.49 -5.22 -1.27
CA ALA A 44 3.62 -5.86 -0.30
C ALA A 44 3.49 -5.05 1.00
N VAL A 45 4.57 -4.42 1.48
CA VAL A 45 4.53 -3.54 2.66
C VAL A 45 3.68 -2.30 2.38
N ILE A 46 3.82 -1.70 1.21
CA ILE A 46 3.00 -0.56 0.77
C ILE A 46 1.52 -0.95 0.71
N ALA A 47 1.22 -2.08 0.08
CA ALA A 47 -0.14 -2.61 -0.05
C ALA A 47 -0.76 -2.95 1.32
N ALA A 48 -0.02 -3.62 2.20
CA ALA A 48 -0.44 -3.93 3.55
C ALA A 48 -0.74 -2.67 4.34
N THR A 49 0.11 -1.66 4.24
CA THR A 49 -0.08 -0.39 4.95
C THR A 49 -1.32 0.33 4.46
N ALA A 50 -1.51 0.43 3.14
CA ALA A 50 -2.69 1.05 2.57
C ALA A 50 -3.99 0.31 2.96
N LEU A 51 -3.96 -1.01 3.01
CA LEU A 51 -5.10 -1.82 3.44
C LEU A 51 -5.40 -1.68 4.94
N HIS A 52 -4.37 -1.70 5.78
CA HIS A 52 -4.52 -1.62 7.23
C HIS A 52 -5.10 -0.26 7.67
N GLU A 53 -4.66 0.81 7.01
CA GLU A 53 -5.03 2.20 7.33
C GLU A 53 -6.23 2.70 6.48
N ASP A 54 -6.86 1.84 5.67
CA ASP A 54 -7.94 2.16 4.72
C ASP A 54 -7.64 3.34 3.78
N LEU A 55 -6.41 3.38 3.25
CA LEU A 55 -5.90 4.44 2.38
C LEU A 55 -6.06 4.10 0.89
N ILE A 56 -6.11 5.16 0.07
CA ILE A 56 -5.99 5.03 -1.39
C ILE A 56 -4.50 5.08 -1.76
N LEU A 57 -3.99 4.01 -2.38
CA LEU A 57 -2.63 3.96 -2.91
C LEU A 57 -2.55 4.78 -4.20
N VAL A 58 -1.71 5.82 -4.18
CA VAL A 58 -1.41 6.65 -5.34
C VAL A 58 -0.12 6.13 -5.97
N THR A 59 -0.23 5.49 -7.12
CA THR A 59 0.92 4.92 -7.85
C THR A 59 0.71 4.97 -9.35
N ARG A 60 1.83 4.91 -10.09
CA ARG A 60 1.84 4.72 -11.55
C ARG A 60 1.89 3.25 -11.95
N ASN A 61 2.31 2.36 -11.05
CA ASN A 61 2.60 0.96 -11.33
C ASN A 61 1.44 0.06 -10.89
N GLU A 62 0.22 0.36 -11.36
CA GLU A 62 -1.01 -0.37 -10.95
C GLU A 62 -0.89 -1.89 -11.15
N ASP A 63 -0.16 -2.32 -12.18
CA ASP A 63 0.04 -3.73 -12.52
C ASP A 63 0.78 -4.54 -11.44
N ASP A 64 1.64 -3.89 -10.64
CA ASP A 64 2.38 -4.54 -9.55
C ASP A 64 1.46 -4.90 -8.36
N PHE A 65 0.29 -4.27 -8.29
CA PHE A 65 -0.68 -4.37 -7.19
C PHE A 65 -1.99 -5.06 -7.58
N LYS A 66 -2.15 -5.45 -8.86
CA LYS A 66 -3.40 -5.98 -9.42
C LYS A 66 -3.95 -7.22 -8.71
N ASP A 67 -3.07 -8.03 -8.13
CA ASP A 67 -3.43 -9.30 -7.47
C ASP A 67 -3.78 -9.07 -5.98
N VAL A 68 -3.66 -7.85 -5.46
CA VAL A 68 -3.98 -7.51 -4.06
C VAL A 68 -5.45 -7.13 -3.96
N GLU A 69 -6.27 -8.06 -3.49
CA GLU A 69 -7.70 -7.83 -3.28
C GLU A 69 -7.98 -6.74 -2.24
N GLY A 70 -8.97 -5.87 -2.51
CA GLY A 70 -9.43 -4.82 -1.60
C GLY A 70 -8.61 -3.53 -1.63
N LEU A 71 -7.46 -3.51 -2.32
CA LEU A 71 -6.60 -2.34 -2.39
C LEU A 71 -7.19 -1.27 -3.33
N LYS A 72 -7.42 -0.07 -2.80
CA LYS A 72 -7.90 1.08 -3.57
C LYS A 72 -6.70 1.78 -4.23
N ILE A 73 -6.71 1.89 -5.55
CA ILE A 73 -5.61 2.51 -6.31
C ILE A 73 -6.11 3.72 -7.08
N TYR A 74 -5.31 4.79 -7.10
CA TYR A 74 -5.52 5.98 -7.92
C TYR A 74 -4.25 6.31 -8.70
N ASN A 75 -4.34 6.33 -10.03
CA ASN A 75 -3.25 6.75 -10.90
C ASN A 75 -3.54 8.18 -11.41
N PRO A 76 -2.81 9.21 -10.96
CA PRO A 76 -3.08 10.60 -11.30
C PRO A 76 -2.65 10.99 -12.73
N PHE A 77 -2.02 10.07 -13.47
CA PHE A 77 -1.56 10.30 -14.84
C PHE A 77 -2.45 9.63 -15.89
N LYS A 78 -3.53 8.96 -15.45
CA LYS A 78 -4.60 8.47 -16.31
C LYS A 78 -5.76 9.46 -16.37
#